data_AF-A0A5C5Y406-F1
#
_entry.id   AF-A0A5C5Y406-F1
#
_cell.length_a   1.000
_cell.length_b   1.000
_cell.length_c   1.000
_cell.angle_alpha   90.00
_cell.angle_beta   90.00
_cell.angle_gamma   90.00
#
_symmetry.space_group_name_H-M   'P 1'
#
loop_
_entity.id
_entity.type
_entity.pdbx_description
1 polymer ?
#
loop_
_entity_poly.entity_id
_entity_poly.type
_entity_poly.pdbx_seq_one_letter_code
_entity_poly.pdbx_strand_id
1 'polypeptide(L)'
;MTKTLSAGRRIHRCIRTLRTAATALAAGVAVTAITGCSTLTQPINGVPANRLPPEFFPEPKNDLVPVDISLLSLEPPREYLLDGGDILGVYIEGVLPFNPPNEPPEPPPVNFPEADNTLPPSIGYPIAIQDDGTLALPLIEPLDVSGLTLEQVRDKIRDAYIDEEILIEEKARPIVTLIQKRTYNIIVIREDGLGDGRTSRGLQSQDVASQFIRGGSDRSGSGSMVKLNAYENDILHALVETGGLPGLNAKNQVKVLRANRANQEKYREFVKQFYAQQECLQRDPCYCPPELPEDPSILKVPLRVRPGEFPDISDEDITLNDGDIVYIESRETEVFYTGGLLPGGEFPLPRDYDLDVLGALALAGAGVGGTAQNSGGGISLGRSPVAGVPPGRVYILRKLPCNQQVAIEVDISEATNNPSARVLIQPGDVVLLQYKCEEEIINAGIGTFFTFGIAEILRN
;
A
#
# COMPACT_ATOMS: atom_id res chain seq x y z
N MET A 1 -19.63 -31.37 95.93
CA MET A 1 -20.13 -30.43 94.91
C MET A 1 -18.98 -30.04 93.98
N THR A 2 -19.30 -29.72 92.72
CA THR A 2 -18.45 -29.19 91.62
C THR A 2 -17.47 -30.13 90.88
N LYS A 3 -18.02 -31.03 90.06
CA LYS A 3 -17.36 -31.58 88.84
C LYS A 3 -18.32 -31.52 87.64
N THR A 4 -18.62 -30.32 87.13
CA THR A 4 -19.49 -30.16 85.93
C THR A 4 -19.22 -28.85 85.17
N LEU A 5 -17.96 -28.49 84.87
CA LEU A 5 -17.67 -27.26 84.10
C LEU A 5 -16.50 -27.42 83.10
N SER A 6 -16.42 -28.54 82.37
CA SER A 6 -15.37 -28.74 81.35
C SER A 6 -15.88 -29.05 79.93
N ALA A 7 -17.15 -29.44 79.75
CA ALA A 7 -17.67 -29.83 78.43
C ALA A 7 -18.14 -28.62 77.59
N GLY A 8 -18.76 -27.61 78.22
CA GLY A 8 -19.31 -26.44 77.50
C GLY A 8 -18.27 -25.56 76.81
N ARG A 9 -17.04 -25.46 77.34
CA ARG A 9 -15.96 -24.62 76.75
C ARG A 9 -15.38 -25.20 75.46
N ARG A 10 -15.37 -26.53 75.27
CA ARG A 10 -14.88 -27.16 74.03
C ARG A 10 -15.90 -27.03 72.89
N ILE A 11 -17.19 -27.19 73.20
CA ILE A 11 -18.28 -27.06 72.22
C ILE A 11 -18.42 -25.60 71.76
N HIS A 12 -18.32 -24.62 72.67
CA HIS A 12 -18.31 -23.21 72.27
C HIS A 12 -17.09 -22.79 71.44
N ARG A 13 -15.90 -23.37 71.67
CA ARG A 13 -14.75 -23.11 70.78
C ARG A 13 -14.97 -23.70 69.39
N CYS A 14 -15.47 -24.94 69.28
CA CYS A 14 -15.78 -25.59 68.00
C CYS A 14 -16.87 -24.85 67.21
N ILE A 15 -17.93 -24.41 67.87
CA ILE A 15 -19.02 -23.64 67.22
C ILE A 15 -18.51 -22.25 66.78
N ARG A 16 -17.61 -21.64 67.54
CA ARG A 16 -17.02 -20.33 67.19
C ARG A 16 -15.99 -20.46 66.05
N THR A 17 -15.22 -21.54 65.98
CA THR A 17 -14.33 -21.84 64.84
C THR A 17 -15.11 -22.22 63.58
N LEU A 18 -16.23 -22.95 63.70
CA LEU A 18 -17.12 -23.26 62.57
C LEU A 18 -17.86 -22.03 62.06
N ARG A 19 -18.32 -21.14 62.96
CA ARG A 19 -18.95 -19.86 62.58
C ARG A 19 -17.95 -18.91 61.93
N THR A 20 -16.72 -18.81 62.45
CA THR A 20 -15.66 -17.98 61.85
C THR A 20 -15.20 -18.52 60.49
N ALA A 21 -15.11 -19.84 60.34
CA ALA A 21 -14.86 -20.49 59.05
C ALA A 21 -16.00 -20.25 58.07
N ALA A 22 -17.26 -20.40 58.48
CA ALA A 22 -18.42 -20.14 57.62
C ALA A 22 -18.55 -18.67 57.22
N THR A 23 -18.27 -17.72 58.12
CA THR A 23 -18.23 -16.29 57.79
C THR A 23 -17.05 -15.92 56.89
N ALA A 24 -15.89 -16.56 57.06
CA ALA A 24 -14.75 -16.37 56.18
C ALA A 24 -15.01 -16.93 54.77
N LEU A 25 -15.71 -18.05 54.67
CA LEU A 25 -16.08 -18.68 53.40
C LEU A 25 -17.18 -17.87 52.68
N ALA A 26 -18.18 -17.37 53.43
CA ALA A 26 -19.20 -16.47 52.89
C ALA A 26 -18.63 -15.10 52.49
N ALA A 27 -17.67 -14.56 53.24
CA ALA A 27 -16.95 -13.33 52.88
C ALA A 27 -16.06 -13.56 51.64
N GLY A 28 -15.40 -14.72 51.52
CA GLY A 28 -14.64 -15.09 50.34
C GLY A 28 -15.51 -15.16 49.08
N VAL A 29 -16.68 -15.81 49.16
CA VAL A 29 -17.64 -15.90 48.05
C VAL A 29 -18.25 -14.53 47.70
N ALA A 30 -18.54 -13.69 48.69
CA ALA A 30 -19.05 -12.34 48.47
C ALA A 30 -18.00 -11.41 47.83
N VAL A 31 -16.73 -11.52 48.20
CA VAL A 31 -15.64 -10.76 47.58
C VAL A 31 -15.45 -11.19 46.12
N THR A 32 -15.47 -12.50 45.83
CA THR A 32 -15.38 -13.00 44.43
C THR A 32 -16.58 -12.61 43.57
N ALA A 33 -17.76 -12.43 44.17
CA ALA A 33 -18.97 -12.01 43.44
C ALA A 33 -19.03 -10.50 43.18
N ILE A 34 -18.29 -9.68 43.94
CA ILE A 34 -18.25 -8.22 43.80
C ILE A 34 -17.03 -7.77 42.96
N THR A 35 -15.97 -8.56 42.91
CA THR A 35 -14.86 -8.34 41.96
C THR A 35 -15.30 -8.80 40.57
N GLY A 36 -15.88 -7.90 39.79
CA GLY A 36 -16.34 -8.17 38.44
C GLY A 36 -15.19 -8.66 37.56
N CYS A 37 -15.08 -9.98 37.43
CA CYS A 37 -14.24 -10.61 36.43
C CYS A 37 -14.77 -10.19 35.06
N SER A 38 -14.03 -9.36 34.33
CA SER A 38 -14.48 -8.80 33.06
C SER A 38 -14.73 -9.91 32.03
N THR A 39 -13.98 -11.02 32.12
CA THR A 39 -14.20 -12.22 31.30
C THR A 39 -15.50 -12.96 31.63
N LEU A 40 -16.01 -12.87 32.86
CA LEU A 40 -17.27 -13.49 33.27
C LEU A 40 -18.47 -12.58 33.00
N THR A 41 -18.28 -11.26 33.08
CA THR A 41 -19.34 -10.26 32.87
C THR A 41 -19.49 -9.84 31.41
N GLN A 42 -18.43 -9.94 30.61
CA GLN A 42 -18.39 -9.62 29.18
C GLN A 42 -17.57 -10.66 28.40
N PRO A 43 -18.04 -11.92 28.31
CA PRO A 43 -17.31 -12.97 27.61
C PRO A 43 -17.26 -12.70 26.10
N ILE A 44 -16.06 -12.61 25.55
CA ILE A 44 -15.82 -12.70 24.10
C ILE A 44 -15.63 -14.18 23.77
N ASN A 45 -16.54 -14.75 22.96
CA ASN A 45 -16.41 -16.13 22.49
C ASN A 45 -15.46 -16.16 21.28
N GLY A 46 -14.18 -16.40 21.56
CA GLY A 46 -13.15 -16.56 20.53
C GLY A 46 -12.91 -18.02 20.13
N VAL A 47 -12.47 -18.23 18.89
CA VAL A 47 -11.91 -19.50 18.43
C VAL A 47 -10.39 -19.44 18.60
N PRO A 48 -9.75 -20.39 19.32
CA PRO A 48 -8.30 -20.44 19.43
C PRO A 48 -7.61 -20.44 18.08
N ALA A 49 -6.55 -19.65 17.92
CA ALA A 49 -5.82 -19.52 16.66
C ALA A 49 -5.38 -20.87 16.06
N ASN A 50 -4.94 -21.81 16.89
CA ASN A 50 -4.52 -23.14 16.48
C ASN A 50 -5.64 -24.05 15.93
N ARG A 51 -6.92 -23.66 16.08
CA ARG A 51 -8.07 -24.40 15.55
C ARG A 51 -8.63 -23.80 14.26
N LEU A 52 -8.13 -22.63 13.85
CA LEU A 52 -8.59 -21.99 12.62
C LEU A 52 -7.90 -22.60 11.39
N PRO A 53 -8.64 -22.81 10.29
CA PRO A 53 -8.06 -23.17 9.01
C PRO A 53 -7.01 -22.14 8.53
N PRO A 54 -6.02 -22.58 7.74
CA PRO A 54 -4.98 -21.69 7.18
C PRO A 54 -5.57 -20.54 6.34
N GLU A 55 -6.74 -20.74 5.73
CA GLU A 55 -7.46 -19.75 4.91
C GLU A 55 -7.82 -18.45 5.65
N PHE A 56 -7.91 -18.50 6.99
CA PHE A 56 -8.18 -17.31 7.79
C PHE A 56 -6.93 -16.48 8.06
N PHE A 57 -5.74 -16.98 7.72
CA PHE A 57 -4.47 -16.29 7.92
C PHE A 57 -3.98 -15.66 6.61
N PRO A 58 -3.42 -14.44 6.65
CA PRO A 58 -2.88 -13.81 5.46
C PRO A 58 -1.63 -14.54 5.00
N GLU A 59 -1.33 -14.43 3.71
CA GLU A 59 -0.03 -14.84 3.19
C GLU A 59 1.09 -13.95 3.78
N PRO A 60 2.23 -14.53 4.18
CA PRO A 60 3.35 -13.78 4.71
C PRO A 60 4.00 -12.91 3.63
N LYS A 61 4.32 -11.67 3.98
CA LYS A 61 4.99 -10.66 3.15
C LYS A 61 6.50 -10.59 3.38
N ASN A 62 6.99 -11.10 4.52
CA ASN A 62 8.40 -11.01 4.93
C ASN A 62 9.38 -11.57 3.88
N ASP A 63 8.95 -12.56 3.12
CA ASP A 63 9.82 -13.24 2.15
C ASP A 63 9.87 -12.51 0.79
N LEU A 64 9.07 -11.47 0.58
CA LEU A 64 9.05 -10.76 -0.70
C LEU A 64 10.38 -10.05 -0.96
N VAL A 65 10.92 -10.22 -2.16
CA VAL A 65 12.15 -9.59 -2.65
C VAL A 65 11.79 -8.48 -3.64
N PRO A 66 12.48 -7.33 -3.65
CA PRO A 66 12.25 -6.30 -4.67
C PRO A 66 12.48 -6.83 -6.08
N VAL A 67 11.61 -6.44 -7.00
CA VAL A 67 11.76 -6.67 -8.44
C VAL A 67 12.89 -5.77 -8.97
N ASP A 68 13.65 -6.27 -9.95
CA ASP A 68 14.63 -5.45 -10.65
C ASP A 68 13.91 -4.31 -11.41
N ILE A 69 14.21 -3.08 -11.03
CA ILE A 69 13.59 -1.88 -11.60
C ILE A 69 13.94 -1.68 -13.07
N SER A 70 15.00 -2.29 -13.58
CA SER A 70 15.31 -2.23 -15.02
C SER A 70 14.22 -2.89 -15.87
N LEU A 71 13.45 -3.82 -15.31
CA LEU A 71 12.28 -4.43 -15.97
C LEU A 71 11.11 -3.46 -16.13
N LEU A 72 11.17 -2.26 -15.54
CA LEU A 72 10.16 -1.22 -15.74
C LEU A 72 10.57 -0.20 -16.80
N SER A 73 11.72 -0.42 -17.45
CA SER A 73 12.26 0.45 -18.48
C SER A 73 12.33 -0.26 -19.83
N LEU A 74 12.17 0.50 -20.90
CA LEU A 74 12.34 0.00 -22.26
C LEU A 74 13.80 0.10 -22.69
N GLU A 75 14.27 -0.93 -23.40
CA GLU A 75 15.54 -0.83 -24.13
C GLU A 75 15.29 -0.04 -25.43
N PRO A 76 15.89 1.16 -25.60
CA PRO A 76 15.69 1.92 -26.83
C PRO A 76 16.31 1.16 -28.02
N PRO A 77 15.69 1.21 -29.22
CA PRO A 77 16.26 0.58 -30.40
C PRO A 77 17.61 1.23 -30.74
N ARG A 78 18.52 0.45 -31.34
CA ARG A 78 19.85 0.92 -31.75
C ARG A 78 19.79 2.14 -32.67
N GLU A 79 18.77 2.17 -33.53
CA GLU A 79 18.47 3.27 -34.43
C GLU A 79 17.04 3.75 -34.17
N TYR A 80 16.86 5.07 -34.11
CA TYR A 80 15.56 5.67 -33.90
C TYR A 80 14.65 5.40 -35.11
N LEU A 81 13.53 4.73 -34.89
CA LEU A 81 12.51 4.51 -35.91
C LEU A 81 11.47 5.62 -35.85
N LEU A 82 11.29 6.26 -37.00
CA LEU A 82 10.38 7.38 -37.18
C LEU A 82 8.93 6.92 -37.17
N ASP A 83 8.04 7.80 -36.73
CA ASP A 83 6.59 7.60 -36.81
C ASP A 83 5.86 8.96 -36.76
N GLY A 84 4.54 8.92 -36.86
CA GLY A 84 3.69 10.11 -36.74
C GLY A 84 4.02 10.97 -35.52
N GLY A 85 4.02 12.29 -35.72
CA GLY A 85 4.31 13.27 -34.67
C GLY A 85 5.79 13.61 -34.48
N ASP A 86 6.72 12.89 -35.13
CA ASP A 86 8.13 13.32 -35.18
C ASP A 86 8.28 14.57 -36.06
N ILE A 87 9.26 15.43 -35.74
CA ILE A 87 9.62 16.59 -36.55
C ILE A 87 11.01 16.39 -37.14
N LEU A 88 11.06 16.33 -38.45
CA LEU A 88 12.29 16.17 -39.22
C LEU A 88 12.81 17.51 -39.71
N GLY A 89 14.13 17.67 -39.71
CA GLY A 89 14.84 18.70 -40.46
C GLY A 89 15.18 18.15 -41.83
N VAL A 90 14.50 18.64 -42.86
CA VAL A 90 14.69 18.19 -44.24
C VAL A 90 15.32 19.32 -45.05
N TYR A 91 16.41 19.03 -45.74
CA TYR A 91 17.03 19.94 -46.69
C TYR A 91 17.28 19.23 -48.01
N ILE A 92 16.83 19.84 -49.10
CA ILE A 92 16.94 19.30 -50.45
C ILE A 92 17.43 20.42 -51.35
N GLU A 93 18.65 20.29 -51.85
CA GLU A 93 19.28 21.30 -52.70
C GLU A 93 18.42 21.58 -53.94
N GLY A 94 18.03 22.85 -54.12
CA GLY A 94 17.22 23.29 -55.27
C GLY A 94 15.71 23.11 -55.14
N VAL A 95 15.23 22.40 -54.10
CA VAL A 95 13.78 22.21 -53.83
C VAL A 95 13.35 22.90 -52.55
N LEU A 96 14.13 22.76 -51.47
CA LEU A 96 13.82 23.28 -50.14
C LEU A 96 15.08 23.98 -49.54
N PRO A 97 15.19 25.31 -49.62
CA PRO A 97 14.23 26.25 -50.19
C PRO A 97 14.32 26.30 -51.71
N PHE A 98 13.24 26.73 -52.37
CA PHE A 98 13.29 27.04 -53.79
C PHE A 98 14.12 28.30 -54.02
N ASN A 99 15.32 28.14 -54.58
CA ASN A 99 16.20 29.26 -54.93
C ASN A 99 16.07 29.56 -56.42
N PRO A 100 15.72 30.81 -56.81
CA PRO A 100 15.71 31.18 -58.23
C PRO A 100 17.13 31.10 -58.81
N PRO A 101 17.29 30.80 -60.11
CA PRO A 101 18.60 30.51 -60.73
C PRO A 101 19.60 31.68 -60.71
N ASN A 102 19.18 32.88 -60.33
CA ASN A 102 20.01 34.09 -60.28
C ASN A 102 20.44 34.48 -58.86
N GLU A 103 20.05 33.73 -57.82
CA GLU A 103 20.44 34.00 -56.44
C GLU A 103 21.35 32.89 -55.89
N PRO A 104 22.31 33.24 -55.02
CA PRO A 104 23.16 32.25 -54.36
C PRO A 104 22.29 31.35 -53.46
N PRO A 105 22.64 30.05 -53.33
CA PRO A 105 21.85 29.13 -52.52
C PRO A 105 21.86 29.57 -51.06
N GLU A 106 20.68 29.66 -50.46
CA GLU A 106 20.54 29.92 -49.03
C GLU A 106 21.01 28.69 -48.21
N PRO A 107 21.81 28.90 -47.15
CA PRO A 107 22.21 27.80 -46.28
C PRO A 107 21.01 27.27 -45.49
N PRO A 108 20.93 25.95 -45.23
CA PRO A 108 19.85 25.40 -44.42
C PRO A 108 19.87 25.99 -43.00
N PRO A 109 18.70 26.17 -42.38
CA PRO A 109 18.64 26.54 -40.98
C PRO A 109 19.25 25.43 -40.14
N VAL A 110 20.05 25.83 -39.15
CA VAL A 110 20.60 24.93 -38.13
C VAL A 110 19.78 25.13 -36.86
N ASN A 111 19.25 24.05 -36.34
CA ASN A 111 18.51 24.03 -35.09
C ASN A 111 19.40 23.43 -34.00
N PHE A 112 19.60 24.21 -32.93
CA PHE A 112 20.30 23.77 -31.74
C PHE A 112 19.26 23.38 -30.70
N PRO A 113 19.26 22.11 -30.24
CA PRO A 113 18.32 21.67 -29.23
C PRO A 113 18.45 22.50 -27.94
N GLU A 114 17.33 22.68 -27.25
CA GLU A 114 17.29 23.31 -25.93
C GLU A 114 18.04 22.46 -24.89
N ALA A 115 18.38 23.07 -23.74
CA ALA A 115 19.25 22.45 -22.72
C ALA A 115 18.75 21.09 -22.18
N ASP A 116 17.45 20.84 -22.25
CA ASP A 116 16.82 19.63 -21.73
C ASP A 116 16.67 18.51 -22.78
N ASN A 117 17.05 18.77 -24.04
CA ASN A 117 16.93 17.81 -25.13
C ASN A 117 18.28 17.13 -25.44
N THR A 118 18.29 15.79 -25.46
CA THR A 118 19.50 14.97 -25.71
C THR A 118 19.83 14.78 -27.19
N LEU A 119 19.01 15.32 -28.09
CA LEU A 119 19.24 15.22 -29.53
C LEU A 119 20.51 15.97 -29.98
N PRO A 120 21.18 15.50 -31.06
CA PRO A 120 22.24 16.27 -31.69
C PRO A 120 21.67 17.51 -32.41
N PRO A 121 22.49 18.54 -32.68
CA PRO A 121 22.11 19.65 -33.56
C PRO A 121 21.59 19.13 -34.90
N SER A 122 20.48 19.71 -35.36
CA SER A 122 19.77 19.31 -36.57
C SER A 122 19.88 20.38 -37.65
N ILE A 123 19.76 19.96 -38.91
CA ILE A 123 19.92 20.81 -40.10
C ILE A 123 18.74 20.56 -41.04
N GLY A 124 18.11 21.64 -41.52
CA GLY A 124 17.03 21.58 -42.49
C GLY A 124 15.73 22.20 -41.99
N TYR A 125 14.74 22.29 -42.87
CA TYR A 125 13.45 22.89 -42.57
C TYR A 125 12.59 21.92 -41.74
N PRO A 126 11.87 22.42 -40.71
CA PRO A 126 11.03 21.58 -39.88
C PRO A 126 9.79 21.12 -40.65
N ILE A 127 9.69 19.80 -40.86
CA ILE A 127 8.54 19.14 -41.47
C ILE A 127 8.07 18.04 -40.51
N ALA A 128 6.80 18.11 -40.10
CA ALA A 128 6.21 17.11 -39.24
C ALA A 128 5.76 15.89 -40.04
N ILE A 129 5.99 14.70 -39.50
CA ILE A 129 5.38 13.47 -40.00
C ILE A 129 3.92 13.49 -39.58
N GLN A 130 3.02 13.25 -40.53
CA GLN A 130 1.58 13.19 -40.31
C GLN A 130 1.20 12.02 -39.40
N ASP A 131 0.02 12.06 -38.77
CA ASP A 131 -0.47 11.01 -37.87
C ASP A 131 -0.63 9.64 -38.55
N ASP A 132 -0.75 9.61 -39.87
CA ASP A 132 -0.80 8.39 -40.68
C ASP A 132 0.59 7.81 -41.02
N GLY A 133 1.66 8.41 -40.50
CA GLY A 133 3.04 7.99 -40.73
C GLY A 133 3.65 8.51 -42.04
N THR A 134 2.97 9.41 -42.75
CA THR A 134 3.46 9.94 -44.03
C THR A 134 4.18 11.29 -43.90
N LEU A 135 5.17 11.51 -44.77
CA LEU A 135 5.92 12.75 -44.90
C LEU A 135 5.52 13.47 -46.19
N ALA A 136 4.89 14.64 -46.04
CA ALA A 136 4.49 15.47 -47.16
C ALA A 136 5.64 16.41 -47.58
N LEU A 137 6.20 16.18 -48.77
CA LEU A 137 7.24 17.02 -49.35
C LEU A 137 6.74 17.67 -50.65
N PRO A 138 7.26 18.85 -51.04
CA PRO A 138 6.83 19.52 -52.27
C PRO A 138 7.12 18.69 -53.51
N LEU A 139 6.23 18.75 -54.50
CA LEU A 139 6.39 18.18 -55.84
C LEU A 139 6.37 16.64 -55.93
N ILE A 140 6.15 15.93 -54.82
CA ILE A 140 6.02 14.46 -54.80
C ILE A 140 4.78 14.04 -54.00
N GLU A 141 4.34 12.79 -54.18
CA GLU A 141 3.29 12.21 -53.34
C GLU A 141 3.80 11.97 -51.90
N PRO A 142 2.91 11.99 -50.89
CA PRO A 142 3.29 11.73 -49.50
C PRO A 142 4.02 10.39 -49.33
N LEU A 143 5.19 10.43 -48.71
CA LEU A 143 6.04 9.25 -48.53
C LEU A 143 5.74 8.57 -47.19
N ASP A 144 5.45 7.27 -47.20
CA ASP A 144 5.35 6.48 -45.96
C ASP A 144 6.73 6.37 -45.30
N VAL A 145 6.87 6.88 -44.08
CA VAL A 145 8.14 6.90 -43.33
C VAL A 145 8.04 6.21 -41.97
N SER A 146 6.88 5.67 -41.62
CA SER A 146 6.68 4.98 -40.34
C SER A 146 7.54 3.72 -40.25
N GLY A 147 8.22 3.54 -39.12
CA GLY A 147 9.12 2.42 -38.87
C GLY A 147 10.45 2.49 -39.61
N LEU A 148 10.74 3.57 -40.35
CA LEU A 148 12.01 3.74 -41.06
C LEU A 148 13.03 4.52 -40.23
N THR A 149 14.31 4.27 -40.49
CA THR A 149 15.42 5.03 -39.90
C THR A 149 15.67 6.31 -40.70
N LEU A 150 16.37 7.30 -40.10
CA LEU A 150 16.71 8.56 -40.78
C LEU A 150 17.45 8.33 -42.11
N GLU A 151 18.32 7.31 -42.17
CA GLU A 151 19.06 6.96 -43.37
C GLU A 151 18.16 6.34 -44.45
N GLN A 152 17.26 5.44 -44.05
CA GLN A 152 16.29 4.85 -44.98
C GLN A 152 15.34 5.91 -45.53
N VAL A 153 14.89 6.87 -44.71
CA VAL A 153 14.06 7.99 -45.16
C VAL A 153 14.82 8.91 -46.11
N ARG A 154 16.10 9.21 -45.83
CA ARG A 154 16.95 9.98 -46.74
C ARG A 154 17.02 9.35 -48.13
N ASP A 155 17.26 8.05 -48.18
CA ASP A 155 17.37 7.33 -49.45
C ASP A 155 16.00 7.24 -50.16
N LYS A 156 14.92 7.03 -49.40
CA LYS A 156 13.55 7.04 -49.95
C LYS A 156 13.15 8.40 -50.55
N ILE A 157 13.54 9.50 -49.90
CA ILE A 157 13.34 10.85 -50.43
C ILE A 157 14.16 11.05 -51.71
N ARG A 158 15.43 10.64 -51.70
CA ARG A 158 16.31 10.75 -52.86
C ARG A 158 15.69 10.06 -54.07
N ASP A 159 15.28 8.81 -53.89
CA ASP A 159 14.76 7.97 -54.97
C ASP A 159 13.43 8.55 -55.50
N ALA A 160 12.53 9.02 -54.63
CA ALA A 160 11.26 9.65 -55.03
C ALA A 160 11.45 10.90 -55.90
N TYR A 161 12.43 11.76 -55.60
CA TYR A 161 12.71 12.95 -56.42
C TYR A 161 13.43 12.65 -57.73
N ILE A 162 14.17 11.53 -57.81
CA ILE A 162 14.79 11.05 -59.05
C ILE A 162 13.71 10.44 -59.95
N ASP A 163 12.81 9.63 -59.38
CA ASP A 163 11.73 8.94 -60.10
C ASP A 163 10.74 9.91 -60.75
N GLU A 164 10.45 11.04 -60.10
CA GLU A 164 9.62 12.13 -60.65
C GLU A 164 10.39 13.07 -61.61
N GLU A 165 11.64 12.74 -61.97
CA GLU A 165 12.52 13.51 -62.86
C GLU A 165 12.78 14.96 -62.39
N ILE A 166 12.61 15.25 -61.09
CA ILE A 166 12.81 16.58 -60.51
C ILE A 166 14.30 16.84 -60.26
N LEU A 167 15.01 15.82 -59.74
CA LEU A 167 16.43 15.89 -59.42
C LEU A 167 17.24 14.92 -60.29
N ILE A 168 18.42 15.38 -60.71
CA ILE A 168 19.41 14.53 -61.39
C ILE A 168 20.17 13.76 -60.30
N GLU A 169 20.44 12.47 -60.55
CA GLU A 169 21.11 11.55 -59.60
C GLU A 169 22.37 12.13 -58.93
N GLU A 170 23.21 12.86 -59.68
CA GLU A 170 24.44 13.47 -59.15
C GLU A 170 24.20 14.61 -58.14
N LYS A 171 23.04 15.26 -58.20
CA LYS A 171 22.64 16.41 -57.36
C LYS A 171 21.62 16.06 -56.28
N ALA A 172 21.07 14.84 -56.29
CA ALA A 172 20.09 14.40 -55.31
C ALA A 172 20.78 14.03 -53.97
N ARG A 173 21.10 15.05 -53.17
CA ARG A 173 21.74 14.89 -51.85
C ARG A 173 20.85 15.42 -50.72
N PRO A 174 19.71 14.77 -50.43
CA PRO A 174 18.88 15.17 -49.33
C PRO A 174 19.61 14.97 -47.99
N ILE A 175 19.39 15.91 -47.06
CA ILE A 175 19.82 15.80 -45.67
C ILE A 175 18.56 15.66 -44.83
N VAL A 176 18.53 14.64 -43.99
CA VAL A 176 17.44 14.37 -43.04
C VAL A 176 18.03 14.28 -41.65
N THR A 177 17.54 15.10 -40.73
CA THR A 177 17.91 15.09 -39.32
C THR A 177 16.65 15.07 -38.45
N LEU A 178 16.76 14.64 -37.20
CA LEU A 178 15.65 14.67 -36.25
C LEU A 178 15.72 15.97 -35.43
N ILE A 179 14.69 16.82 -35.54
CA ILE A 179 14.58 18.05 -34.75
C ILE A 179 13.93 17.76 -33.41
N GLN A 180 12.84 16.98 -33.41
CA GLN A 180 12.07 16.66 -32.21
C GLN A 180 11.49 15.25 -32.31
N LYS A 181 11.65 14.47 -31.24
CA LYS A 181 10.98 13.17 -31.07
C LYS A 181 9.50 13.40 -30.78
N ARG A 182 8.63 12.50 -31.25
CA ARG A 182 7.23 12.44 -30.85
C ARG A 182 7.13 12.22 -29.33
N THR A 183 6.08 12.77 -28.74
CA THR A 183 5.86 12.76 -27.29
C THR A 183 4.51 12.18 -26.95
N TYR A 184 4.46 11.38 -25.88
CA TYR A 184 3.27 10.77 -25.34
C TYR A 184 2.82 11.49 -24.07
N ASN A 185 1.54 11.86 -24.00
CA ASN A 185 0.92 12.52 -22.85
C ASN A 185 0.34 11.46 -21.91
N ILE A 186 0.99 11.27 -20.78
CA ILE A 186 0.66 10.25 -19.78
C ILE A 186 0.15 10.94 -18.52
N ILE A 187 -0.86 10.35 -17.89
CA ILE A 187 -1.41 10.86 -16.63
C ILE A 187 -0.86 10.01 -15.51
N VAL A 188 -0.17 10.61 -14.55
CA VAL A 188 0.29 9.92 -13.35
C VAL A 188 -0.51 10.42 -12.16
N ILE A 189 -1.12 9.50 -11.44
CA ILE A 189 -1.89 9.77 -10.23
C ILE A 189 -1.19 9.12 -9.05
N ARG A 190 -0.74 9.94 -8.10
CA ARG A 190 -0.02 9.50 -6.90
C ARG A 190 -0.85 9.75 -5.65
N GLU A 191 -1.22 8.69 -4.95
CA GLU A 191 -1.79 8.78 -3.59
C GLU A 191 -0.76 8.48 -2.51
N ASP A 192 0.46 8.07 -2.88
CA ASP A 192 1.54 7.77 -1.95
C ASP A 192 2.29 9.02 -1.44
N GLY A 193 2.11 10.13 -2.15
CA GLY A 193 2.65 11.43 -1.77
C GLY A 193 1.79 12.07 -0.68
N LEU A 194 2.43 12.44 0.43
CA LEU A 194 1.88 13.49 1.30
C LEU A 194 1.82 14.76 0.45
N GLY A 195 0.61 15.24 0.12
CA GLY A 195 0.42 16.44 -0.69
C GLY A 195 1.37 17.56 -0.26
N ASP A 196 1.99 18.23 -1.25
CA ASP A 196 3.04 19.24 -1.11
C ASP A 196 2.96 19.99 0.24
N GLY A 197 3.79 19.54 1.18
CA GLY A 197 3.84 19.98 2.56
C GLY A 197 4.42 21.38 2.73
N ARG A 198 3.94 22.36 1.95
CA ARG A 198 4.17 23.79 2.20
C ARG A 198 3.20 24.32 3.24
N THR A 199 3.18 23.73 4.44
CA THR A 199 2.79 24.36 5.70
C THR A 199 2.85 23.37 6.86
N SER A 200 4.02 23.17 7.47
CA SER A 200 4.09 22.97 8.93
C SER A 200 5.50 23.29 9.44
N ARG A 201 5.76 24.58 9.60
CA ARG A 201 6.89 25.06 10.39
C ARG A 201 6.49 24.95 11.87
N GLY A 202 6.96 23.88 12.50
CA GLY A 202 7.19 23.76 13.94
C GLY A 202 6.00 23.31 14.77
N LEU A 203 6.06 22.11 15.34
CA LEU A 203 5.35 21.76 16.57
C LEU A 203 6.11 20.69 17.37
N GLN A 204 5.99 20.83 18.70
CA GLN A 204 6.80 20.20 19.73
C GLN A 204 6.44 18.73 19.98
N SER A 205 7.48 17.96 20.29
CA SER A 205 7.53 16.53 20.60
C SER A 205 6.84 16.16 21.92
N GLN A 206 5.49 16.18 22.01
CA GLN A 206 4.88 15.68 23.25
C GLN A 206 3.58 14.89 23.20
N ASP A 207 2.91 14.72 22.06
CA ASP A 207 1.70 13.87 22.01
C ASP A 207 1.62 13.04 20.73
N VAL A 208 2.32 11.90 20.71
CA VAL A 208 2.32 10.93 19.59
C VAL A 208 0.96 10.21 19.47
N ALA A 209 0.15 10.19 20.53
CA ALA A 209 -1.15 9.52 20.56
C ALA A 209 -2.33 10.39 20.09
N SER A 210 -2.20 11.72 20.08
CA SER A 210 -3.29 12.63 19.68
C SER A 210 -3.19 13.10 18.22
N GLN A 211 -2.07 12.84 17.54
CA GLN A 211 -1.86 13.22 16.14
C GLN A 211 -2.59 12.31 15.15
N PHE A 212 -3.15 11.18 15.60
CA PHE A 212 -3.91 10.23 14.78
C PHE A 212 -5.43 10.46 14.81
N ILE A 213 -5.95 11.31 15.71
CA ILE A 213 -7.40 11.58 15.74
C ILE A 213 -7.70 12.86 14.96
N ARG A 214 -7.91 12.68 13.65
CA ARG A 214 -8.38 13.66 12.66
C ARG A 214 -7.36 14.75 12.26
N GLY A 215 -6.39 14.35 11.45
CA GLY A 215 -5.88 15.16 10.35
C GLY A 215 -6.19 14.43 9.06
N GLY A 216 -7.25 14.82 8.34
CA GLY A 216 -7.44 14.34 6.98
C GLY A 216 -6.22 14.74 6.17
N SER A 217 -5.33 13.79 5.87
CA SER A 217 -4.72 13.79 4.55
C SER A 217 -5.91 13.78 3.61
N ASP A 218 -6.19 14.95 3.01
CA ASP A 218 -7.06 15.00 1.86
C ASP A 218 -6.55 13.89 0.94
N ARG A 219 -7.36 12.86 0.70
CA ARG A 219 -7.02 11.75 -0.19
C ARG A 219 -6.96 12.22 -1.64
N SER A 220 -6.62 13.49 -1.85
CA SER A 220 -6.38 14.08 -3.13
C SER A 220 -5.08 13.50 -3.64
N GLY A 221 -5.21 12.39 -4.36
CA GLY A 221 -4.13 11.90 -5.21
C GLY A 221 -3.64 13.07 -6.07
N SER A 222 -2.34 13.31 -6.07
CA SER A 222 -1.77 14.32 -6.95
C SER A 222 -1.79 13.78 -8.38
N GLY A 223 -2.47 14.51 -9.26
CA GLY A 223 -2.46 14.24 -10.69
C GLY A 223 -1.39 15.09 -11.36
N SER A 224 -0.45 14.45 -12.04
CA SER A 224 0.52 15.12 -12.93
C SER A 224 0.32 14.64 -14.36
N MET A 225 0.41 15.56 -15.31
CA MET A 225 0.50 15.23 -16.73
C MET A 225 1.97 15.25 -17.13
N VAL A 226 2.46 14.13 -17.62
CA VAL A 226 3.85 13.93 -18.01
C VAL A 226 3.92 13.77 -19.53
N LYS A 227 4.90 14.41 -20.16
CA LYS A 227 5.19 14.25 -21.57
C LYS A 227 6.47 13.44 -21.72
N LEU A 228 6.36 12.20 -22.18
CA LEU A 228 7.52 11.32 -22.39
C LEU A 228 7.85 11.25 -23.88
N ASN A 229 9.13 11.27 -24.23
CA ASN A 229 9.55 11.09 -25.62
C ASN A 229 9.35 9.63 -26.07
N ALA A 230 9.32 9.39 -27.37
CA ALA A 230 9.34 8.02 -27.90
C ALA A 230 10.55 7.23 -27.41
N TYR A 231 10.30 5.96 -27.07
CA TYR A 231 11.25 5.01 -26.47
C TYR A 231 11.70 5.37 -25.04
N GLU A 232 11.22 6.49 -24.50
CA GLU A 232 11.32 6.87 -23.09
C GLU A 232 9.93 6.85 -22.43
N ASN A 233 8.92 6.35 -23.14
CA ASN A 233 7.53 6.24 -22.71
C ASN A 233 7.27 4.97 -21.90
N ASP A 234 8.12 4.70 -20.92
CA ASP A 234 8.01 3.54 -20.03
C ASP A 234 7.52 3.93 -18.63
N ILE A 235 7.17 2.91 -17.82
CA ILE A 235 6.69 3.13 -16.45
C ILE A 235 7.77 3.78 -15.59
N LEU A 236 9.04 3.38 -15.74
CA LEU A 236 10.12 3.90 -14.91
C LEU A 236 10.32 5.42 -15.13
N HIS A 237 10.38 5.88 -16.37
CA HIS A 237 10.49 7.30 -16.72
C HIS A 237 9.28 8.08 -16.21
N ALA A 238 8.06 7.56 -16.37
CA ALA A 238 6.86 8.18 -15.81
C ALA A 238 6.94 8.36 -14.28
N LEU A 239 7.48 7.37 -13.56
CA LEU A 239 7.66 7.44 -12.11
C LEU A 239 8.79 8.43 -11.73
N VAL A 240 9.91 8.39 -12.43
CA VAL A 240 11.06 9.29 -12.18
C VAL A 240 10.67 10.75 -12.37
N GLU A 241 9.96 11.08 -13.46
CA GLU A 241 9.51 12.44 -13.75
C GLU A 241 8.57 12.99 -12.68
N THR A 242 7.83 12.11 -11.99
CA THR A 242 6.79 12.47 -11.01
C THR A 242 7.22 12.30 -9.56
N GLY A 243 8.51 12.13 -9.29
CA GLY A 243 9.07 12.08 -7.94
C GLY A 243 9.71 10.75 -7.54
N GLY A 244 10.00 9.87 -8.51
CA GLY A 244 10.69 8.60 -8.31
C GLY A 244 9.79 7.46 -7.83
N LEU A 245 10.44 6.35 -7.46
CA LEU A 245 9.78 5.11 -7.09
C LEU A 245 8.84 5.27 -5.87
N PRO A 246 7.76 4.48 -5.81
CA PRO A 246 6.82 4.55 -4.70
C PRO A 246 7.46 4.27 -3.34
N GLY A 247 7.23 5.17 -2.38
CA GLY A 247 7.80 5.11 -1.04
C GLY A 247 7.06 4.14 -0.11
N LEU A 248 7.40 4.16 1.19
CA LEU A 248 6.80 3.22 2.17
C LEU A 248 5.28 3.37 2.31
N ASN A 249 4.72 4.53 1.97
CA ASN A 249 3.28 4.81 2.03
C ASN A 249 2.49 4.30 0.81
N ALA A 250 3.16 3.73 -0.20
CA ALA A 250 2.52 3.14 -1.37
C ALA A 250 2.29 1.63 -1.20
N LYS A 251 1.37 1.07 -1.97
CA LYS A 251 1.28 -0.39 -2.16
C LYS A 251 2.50 -0.94 -2.90
N ASN A 252 2.74 -2.26 -2.78
CA ASN A 252 3.84 -2.98 -3.44
C ASN A 252 3.60 -3.22 -4.95
N GLN A 253 2.85 -2.34 -5.61
CA GLN A 253 2.46 -2.49 -7.01
C GLN A 253 2.11 -1.13 -7.61
N VAL A 254 2.28 -1.02 -8.92
CA VAL A 254 1.82 0.12 -9.74
C VAL A 254 0.69 -0.38 -10.63
N LYS A 255 -0.37 0.40 -10.80
CA LYS A 255 -1.48 0.07 -11.70
C LYS A 255 -1.38 0.90 -12.96
N VAL A 256 -1.52 0.27 -14.12
CA VAL A 256 -1.61 0.96 -15.42
C VAL A 256 -3.03 0.79 -15.94
N LEU A 257 -3.74 1.90 -16.08
CA LEU A 257 -5.06 1.94 -16.71
C LEU A 257 -4.90 2.46 -18.13
N ARG A 258 -5.12 1.57 -19.09
CA ARG A 258 -5.01 1.89 -20.51
C ARG A 258 -6.21 2.72 -20.98
N ALA A 259 -5.97 3.81 -21.69
CA ALA A 259 -7.02 4.69 -22.21
C ALA A 259 -7.73 4.18 -23.49
N ASN A 260 -7.83 2.86 -23.65
CA ASN A 260 -8.46 2.24 -24.81
C ASN A 260 -9.95 1.99 -24.57
N ARG A 261 -10.82 2.40 -25.52
CA ARG A 261 -12.27 2.10 -25.49
C ARG A 261 -12.56 0.60 -25.39
N ALA A 262 -11.75 -0.24 -26.02
CA ALA A 262 -11.90 -1.69 -25.96
C ALA A 262 -11.79 -2.21 -24.50
N ASN A 263 -10.92 -1.61 -23.69
CA ASN A 263 -10.76 -1.99 -22.28
C ASN A 263 -11.94 -1.51 -21.43
N GLN A 264 -12.48 -0.32 -21.69
CA GLN A 264 -13.70 0.15 -21.04
C GLN A 264 -14.92 -0.72 -21.38
N GLU A 265 -14.97 -1.30 -22.57
CA GLU A 265 -16.00 -2.27 -22.97
C GLU A 265 -15.81 -3.60 -22.26
N LYS A 266 -14.59 -4.14 -22.24
CA LYS A 266 -14.26 -5.37 -21.49
C LYS A 266 -14.64 -5.26 -20.02
N TYR A 267 -14.32 -4.15 -19.36
CA TYR A 267 -14.73 -3.92 -17.98
C TYR A 267 -16.25 -3.92 -17.80
N ARG A 268 -16.98 -3.21 -18.67
CA ARG A 268 -18.46 -3.19 -18.61
C ARG A 268 -19.06 -4.58 -18.80
N GLU A 269 -18.52 -5.36 -19.73
CA GLU A 269 -18.96 -6.74 -19.95
C GLU A 269 -18.63 -7.64 -18.75
N PHE A 270 -17.43 -7.53 -18.20
CA PHE A 270 -16.99 -8.28 -17.02
C PHE A 270 -17.91 -8.02 -15.81
N VAL A 271 -18.16 -6.75 -15.49
CA VAL A 271 -19.04 -6.37 -14.37
C VAL A 271 -20.46 -6.87 -14.60
N LYS A 272 -20.98 -6.75 -15.83
CA LYS A 272 -22.32 -7.24 -16.18
C LYS A 272 -22.41 -8.76 -16.03
N GLN A 273 -21.41 -9.51 -16.49
CA GLN A 273 -21.36 -10.97 -16.35
C GLN A 273 -21.27 -11.39 -14.88
N PHE A 274 -20.45 -10.70 -14.08
CA PHE A 274 -20.32 -10.96 -12.65
C PHE A 274 -21.68 -10.83 -11.93
N TYR A 275 -22.36 -9.70 -12.09
CA TYR A 275 -23.67 -9.51 -11.45
C TYR A 275 -24.74 -10.47 -11.98
N ALA A 276 -24.77 -10.76 -13.28
CA ALA A 276 -25.70 -11.72 -13.86
C ALA A 276 -25.53 -13.14 -13.29
N GLN A 277 -24.29 -13.58 -13.03
CA GLN A 277 -24.02 -14.85 -12.36
C GLN A 277 -24.52 -14.84 -10.90
N GLN A 278 -24.38 -13.71 -10.20
CA GLN A 278 -24.81 -13.60 -8.81
C GLN A 278 -26.33 -13.60 -8.64
N GLU A 279 -27.10 -13.03 -9.58
CA GLU A 279 -28.58 -13.02 -9.50
C GLU A 279 -29.18 -14.44 -9.36
N CYS A 280 -28.55 -15.45 -9.97
CA CYS A 280 -29.00 -16.84 -9.87
C CYS A 280 -28.75 -17.44 -8.48
N LEU A 281 -27.68 -17.01 -7.81
CA LEU A 281 -27.21 -17.55 -6.53
C LEU A 281 -27.80 -16.80 -5.32
N GLN A 282 -28.20 -15.53 -5.50
CA GLN A 282 -28.88 -14.71 -4.47
C GLN A 282 -30.23 -15.25 -3.98
N ARG A 283 -30.75 -16.33 -4.58
CA ARG A 283 -31.98 -16.98 -4.11
C ARG A 283 -31.78 -17.84 -2.86
N ASP A 284 -30.54 -18.21 -2.54
CA ASP A 284 -30.23 -18.98 -1.34
C ASP A 284 -30.06 -18.03 -0.13
N PRO A 285 -30.83 -18.20 0.97
CA PRO A 285 -30.72 -17.38 2.17
C PRO A 285 -29.36 -17.47 2.88
N CYS A 286 -28.52 -18.46 2.56
CA CYS A 286 -27.15 -18.58 3.07
C CYS A 286 -26.08 -18.10 2.08
N TYR A 287 -26.47 -17.54 0.92
CA TYR A 287 -25.52 -17.09 -0.09
C TYR A 287 -24.77 -15.82 0.35
N CYS A 288 -23.45 -15.92 0.38
CA CYS A 288 -22.54 -14.81 0.58
C CYS A 288 -22.01 -14.37 -0.79
N PRO A 289 -22.43 -13.21 -1.33
CA PRO A 289 -21.90 -12.73 -2.60
C PRO A 289 -20.39 -12.46 -2.45
N PRO A 290 -19.53 -13.03 -3.31
CA PRO A 290 -18.12 -12.66 -3.32
C PRO A 290 -17.97 -11.18 -3.68
N GLU A 291 -16.90 -10.57 -3.18
CA GLU A 291 -16.51 -9.22 -3.58
C GLU A 291 -16.20 -9.18 -5.09
N LEU A 292 -16.46 -8.03 -5.72
CA LEU A 292 -16.16 -7.84 -7.14
C LEU A 292 -14.65 -8.06 -7.32
N PRO A 293 -14.23 -9.03 -8.15
CA PRO A 293 -12.82 -9.23 -8.45
C PRO A 293 -12.27 -7.98 -9.13
N GLU A 294 -10.97 -7.79 -9.01
CA GLU A 294 -10.31 -6.64 -9.62
C GLU A 294 -10.48 -6.66 -11.15
N ASP A 295 -10.55 -5.47 -11.75
CA ASP A 295 -10.77 -5.31 -13.19
C ASP A 295 -9.63 -5.97 -13.98
N PRO A 296 -9.91 -6.96 -14.85
CA PRO A 296 -8.90 -7.61 -15.68
C PRO A 296 -8.25 -6.67 -16.69
N SER A 297 -8.86 -5.51 -16.96
CA SER A 297 -8.34 -4.49 -17.87
C SER A 297 -7.22 -3.65 -17.24
N ILE A 298 -7.08 -3.70 -15.92
CA ILE A 298 -6.04 -2.96 -15.19
C ILE A 298 -4.81 -3.85 -15.09
N LEU A 299 -3.73 -3.40 -15.73
CA LEU A 299 -2.43 -4.05 -15.58
C LEU A 299 -1.85 -3.71 -14.21
N LYS A 300 -1.40 -4.73 -13.47
CA LYS A 300 -0.77 -4.60 -12.16
C LYS A 300 0.68 -5.02 -12.27
N VAL A 301 1.57 -4.05 -12.06
CA VAL A 301 3.00 -4.28 -12.11
C VAL A 301 3.53 -4.39 -10.68
N PRO A 302 3.92 -5.59 -10.21
CA PRO A 302 4.42 -5.77 -8.86
C PRO A 302 5.81 -5.17 -8.70
N LEU A 303 6.06 -4.53 -7.55
CA LEU A 303 7.40 -4.02 -7.19
C LEU A 303 8.18 -5.01 -6.30
N ARG A 304 7.50 -6.02 -5.75
CA ARG A 304 8.10 -7.08 -4.96
C ARG A 304 7.42 -8.40 -5.28
N VAL A 305 8.20 -9.47 -5.39
CA VAL A 305 7.74 -10.84 -5.72
C VAL A 305 8.34 -11.84 -4.75
N ARG A 306 7.85 -13.08 -4.71
CA ARG A 306 8.41 -14.12 -3.84
C ARG A 306 9.80 -14.54 -4.33
N PRO A 307 10.66 -15.07 -3.45
CA PRO A 307 11.98 -15.53 -3.84
C PRO A 307 11.87 -16.66 -4.87
N GLY A 308 12.53 -16.49 -6.02
CA GLY A 308 12.51 -17.47 -7.11
C GLY A 308 11.34 -17.35 -8.08
N GLU A 309 10.39 -16.43 -7.84
CA GLU A 309 9.40 -16.02 -8.83
C GLU A 309 9.93 -14.81 -9.61
N PHE A 310 9.70 -14.78 -10.91
CA PHE A 310 9.97 -13.62 -11.76
C PHE A 310 8.62 -13.06 -12.22
N PRO A 311 8.44 -11.72 -12.22
CA PRO A 311 7.22 -11.13 -12.73
C PRO A 311 7.18 -11.33 -14.25
N ASP A 312 6.05 -11.83 -14.75
CA ASP A 312 5.79 -11.97 -16.18
C ASP A 312 5.34 -10.61 -16.72
N ILE A 313 6.33 -9.77 -17.09
CA ILE A 313 6.12 -8.42 -17.62
C ILE A 313 6.74 -8.37 -19.00
N SER A 314 5.95 -8.03 -20.00
CA SER A 314 6.42 -7.82 -21.38
C SER A 314 6.72 -6.35 -21.66
N ASP A 315 7.49 -6.08 -22.71
CA ASP A 315 7.76 -4.71 -23.18
C ASP A 315 6.46 -3.96 -23.52
N GLU A 316 5.45 -4.67 -24.03
CA GLU A 316 4.13 -4.11 -24.31
C GLU A 316 3.43 -3.63 -23.03
N ASP A 317 3.57 -4.36 -21.92
CA ASP A 317 2.98 -4.01 -20.62
C ASP A 317 3.60 -2.72 -20.04
N ILE A 318 4.89 -2.52 -20.31
CA ILE A 318 5.68 -1.39 -19.79
C ILE A 318 5.51 -0.14 -20.66
N THR A 319 5.33 -0.32 -21.98
CA THR A 319 5.18 0.78 -22.93
C THR A 319 3.87 1.54 -22.68
N LEU A 320 3.94 2.84 -22.43
CA LEU A 320 2.79 3.71 -22.16
C LEU A 320 2.39 4.48 -23.42
N ASN A 321 1.08 4.57 -23.68
CA ASN A 321 0.52 5.28 -24.81
C ASN A 321 -0.17 6.58 -24.40
N ASP A 322 -0.56 7.37 -25.39
CA ASP A 322 -1.31 8.61 -25.17
C ASP A 322 -2.60 8.39 -24.37
N GLY A 323 -2.72 9.15 -23.28
CA GLY A 323 -3.86 9.12 -22.37
C GLY A 323 -3.81 8.02 -21.32
N ASP A 324 -2.84 7.10 -21.36
CA ASP A 324 -2.69 6.06 -20.35
C ASP A 324 -2.46 6.66 -18.97
N ILE A 325 -2.97 5.97 -17.95
CA ILE A 325 -2.96 6.42 -16.56
C ILE A 325 -2.10 5.48 -15.73
N VAL A 326 -1.03 6.01 -15.16
CA VAL A 326 -0.21 5.31 -14.14
C VAL A 326 -0.74 5.71 -12.76
N TYR A 327 -1.25 4.75 -12.01
CA TYR A 327 -1.89 4.97 -10.73
C TYR A 327 -1.12 4.28 -9.60
N ILE A 328 -0.72 5.07 -8.60
CA ILE A 328 0.01 4.63 -7.41
C ILE A 328 -0.90 4.76 -6.21
N GLU A 329 -1.35 3.62 -5.69
CA GLU A 329 -2.30 3.56 -4.59
C GLU A 329 -1.62 3.71 -3.23
N SER A 330 -2.26 4.47 -2.34
CA SER A 330 -1.82 4.62 -0.95
C SER A 330 -2.10 3.37 -0.11
N ARG A 331 -1.25 3.13 0.88
CA ARG A 331 -1.48 2.14 1.94
C ARG A 331 -2.10 2.73 3.20
N GLU A 332 -2.40 4.02 3.26
CA GLU A 332 -2.91 4.65 4.50
C GLU A 332 -4.21 4.02 5.02
N THR A 333 -4.93 3.25 4.18
CA THR A 333 -6.11 2.48 4.57
C THR A 333 -5.79 1.10 5.18
N GLU A 334 -4.55 0.63 5.06
CA GLU A 334 -4.06 -0.61 5.69
C GLU A 334 -3.73 -0.35 7.16
N VAL A 335 -4.76 -0.16 7.99
CA VAL A 335 -4.63 0.06 9.45
C VAL A 335 -5.24 -1.08 10.25
N PHE A 336 -4.77 -1.27 11.48
CA PHE A 336 -5.44 -2.06 12.49
C PHE A 336 -5.85 -1.18 13.68
N TYR A 337 -6.87 -1.61 14.40
CA TYR A 337 -7.41 -0.88 15.55
C TYR A 337 -7.08 -1.62 16.83
N THR A 338 -6.94 -0.87 17.92
CA THR A 338 -6.68 -1.44 19.26
C THR A 338 -7.78 -1.08 20.24
N GLY A 339 -7.96 -1.92 21.26
CA GLY A 339 -8.91 -1.66 22.34
C GLY A 339 -8.77 -2.62 23.53
N GLY A 340 -9.73 -2.54 24.45
CA GLY A 340 -9.68 -3.28 25.71
C GLY A 340 -8.68 -2.63 26.69
N LEU A 341 -7.69 -3.40 27.14
CA LEU A 341 -6.60 -2.91 28.00
C LEU A 341 -5.49 -2.18 27.22
N LEU A 342 -5.55 -2.19 25.89
CA LEU A 342 -4.69 -1.37 25.05
C LEU A 342 -5.23 0.06 24.96
N PRO A 343 -4.36 1.07 24.79
CA PRO A 343 -4.85 2.38 24.39
C PRO A 343 -5.60 2.25 23.06
N GLY A 344 -6.78 2.85 22.98
CA GLY A 344 -7.55 2.88 21.74
C GLY A 344 -6.85 3.77 20.72
N GLY A 345 -6.67 3.25 19.52
CA GLY A 345 -6.01 3.96 18.43
C GLY A 345 -6.13 3.22 17.11
N GLU A 346 -5.70 3.89 16.05
CA GLU A 346 -5.49 3.31 14.72
C GLU A 346 -3.99 3.31 14.42
N PHE A 347 -3.50 2.20 13.89
CA PHE A 347 -2.07 2.00 13.64
C PHE A 347 -1.86 1.47 12.22
N PRO A 348 -0.95 2.09 11.42
CA PRO A 348 -0.68 1.63 10.06
C PRO A 348 0.09 0.30 10.05
N LEU A 349 -0.25 -0.55 9.09
CA LEU A 349 0.45 -1.81 8.86
C LEU A 349 1.77 -1.57 8.10
N PRO A 350 2.87 -2.21 8.52
CA PRO A 350 4.13 -2.14 7.80
C PRO A 350 4.03 -2.69 6.37
N ARG A 351 4.82 -2.09 5.46
CA ARG A 351 4.88 -2.45 4.04
C ARG A 351 5.68 -3.70 3.76
N ASP A 352 6.90 -3.71 4.30
CA ASP A 352 7.96 -4.65 3.91
C ASP A 352 8.12 -5.83 4.86
N TYR A 353 7.34 -5.87 5.95
CA TYR A 353 7.39 -6.95 6.90
C TYR A 353 6.02 -7.27 7.49
N ASP A 354 5.85 -8.51 7.92
CA ASP A 354 4.65 -8.99 8.57
C ASP A 354 4.57 -8.50 10.01
N LEU A 355 3.39 -8.02 10.39
CA LEU A 355 3.09 -7.64 11.76
C LEU A 355 2.33 -8.77 12.46
N ASP A 356 2.98 -9.42 13.42
CA ASP A 356 2.33 -10.41 14.28
C ASP A 356 1.61 -9.75 15.47
N VAL A 357 0.79 -10.53 16.18
CA VAL A 357 0.09 -10.06 17.39
C VAL A 357 1.03 -9.43 18.42
N LEU A 358 2.21 -10.00 18.64
CA LEU A 358 3.15 -9.49 19.64
C LEU A 358 3.73 -8.14 19.22
N GLY A 359 4.09 -7.99 17.95
CA GLY A 359 4.51 -6.72 17.36
C GLY A 359 3.40 -5.68 17.40
N ALA A 360 2.15 -6.06 17.12
CA ALA A 360 1.00 -5.16 17.21
C ALA A 360 0.76 -4.66 18.65
N LEU A 361 0.90 -5.52 19.66
CA LEU A 361 0.86 -5.12 21.06
C LEU A 361 1.99 -4.12 21.40
N ALA A 362 3.20 -4.39 20.89
CA ALA A 362 4.34 -3.51 21.09
C ALA A 362 4.15 -2.13 20.44
N LEU A 363 3.61 -2.08 19.22
CA LEU A 363 3.25 -0.82 18.54
C LEU A 363 2.16 -0.05 19.29
N ALA A 364 1.20 -0.76 19.87
CA ALA A 364 0.17 -0.17 20.72
C ALA A 364 0.68 0.31 22.09
N GLY A 365 1.96 0.12 22.42
CA GLY A 365 2.55 0.54 23.69
C GLY A 365 2.33 -0.42 24.86
N ALA A 366 1.83 -1.63 24.62
CA ALA A 366 1.79 -2.69 25.63
C ALA A 366 3.06 -3.54 25.55
N GLY A 367 3.91 -3.43 26.58
CA GLY A 367 5.08 -4.29 26.69
C GLY A 367 4.67 -5.75 26.90
N VAL A 368 5.24 -6.67 26.11
CA VAL A 368 5.05 -8.11 26.31
C VAL A 368 5.61 -8.49 27.68
N GLY A 369 4.72 -8.86 28.62
CA GLY A 369 5.08 -9.18 30.00
C GLY A 369 5.19 -7.98 30.96
N GLY A 370 4.90 -6.76 30.50
CA GLY A 370 4.83 -5.57 31.35
C GLY A 370 3.39 -5.23 31.73
N THR A 371 3.13 -4.86 32.99
CA THR A 371 1.87 -4.19 33.34
C THR A 371 1.84 -2.83 32.67
N ALA A 372 0.87 -2.60 31.78
CA ALA A 372 0.66 -1.32 31.12
C ALA A 372 0.61 -0.21 32.18
N GLN A 373 1.66 0.62 32.18
CA GLN A 373 1.81 1.69 33.14
C GLN A 373 0.86 2.81 32.72
N ASN A 374 -0.31 2.86 33.36
CA ASN A 374 -1.26 3.93 33.15
C ASN A 374 -0.55 5.27 33.42
N SER A 375 -0.39 6.07 32.37
CA SER A 375 0.16 7.42 32.39
C SER A 375 -0.78 8.35 33.14
N GLY A 376 -0.73 8.30 34.47
CA GLY A 376 -1.32 9.29 35.37
C GLY A 376 -0.21 9.83 36.25
N GLY A 377 0.32 11.00 35.90
CA GLY A 377 1.33 11.72 36.67
C GLY A 377 0.86 11.99 38.09
N GLY A 378 1.22 11.11 39.02
CA GLY A 378 1.05 11.27 40.44
C GLY A 378 2.27 10.65 41.12
N ILE A 379 3.19 11.50 41.56
CA ILE A 379 4.34 11.10 42.37
C ILE A 379 3.80 10.52 43.68
N SER A 380 3.64 9.20 43.75
CA SER A 380 3.38 8.48 44.99
C SER A 380 4.73 8.29 45.71
N LEU A 381 5.07 9.26 46.56
CA LEU A 381 6.17 9.14 47.50
C LEU A 381 5.84 8.01 48.51
N GLY A 382 6.35 6.80 48.27
CA GLY A 382 6.56 5.80 49.33
C GLY A 382 5.84 4.45 49.21
N ARG A 383 5.18 4.11 48.09
CA ARG A 383 4.67 2.75 47.84
C ARG A 383 4.95 2.36 46.39
N SER A 384 5.93 1.48 46.17
CA SER A 384 6.08 0.82 44.86
C SER A 384 4.73 0.22 44.45
N PRO A 385 4.24 0.49 43.23
CA PRO A 385 3.09 -0.24 42.72
C PRO A 385 3.53 -1.71 42.67
N VAL A 386 2.81 -2.56 43.39
CA VAL A 386 3.02 -4.00 43.31
C VAL A 386 2.72 -4.37 41.86
N ALA A 387 3.74 -4.84 41.14
CA ALA A 387 3.60 -5.28 39.77
C ALA A 387 2.52 -6.36 39.72
N GLY A 388 1.36 -6.00 39.14
CA GLY A 388 0.29 -6.96 38.88
C GLY A 388 0.75 -8.01 37.87
N VAL A 389 0.01 -9.11 37.79
CA VAL A 389 0.15 -10.07 36.71
C VAL A 389 -0.26 -9.39 35.41
N PRO A 390 0.58 -9.39 34.36
CA PRO A 390 0.22 -8.81 33.07
C PRO A 390 -0.92 -9.60 32.41
N PRO A 391 -1.71 -8.95 31.52
CA PRO A 391 -2.75 -9.66 30.77
C PRO A 391 -2.14 -10.69 29.83
N GLY A 392 -2.74 -11.87 29.76
CA GLY A 392 -2.25 -13.00 28.96
C GLY A 392 -3.14 -13.38 27.77
N ARG A 393 -4.25 -12.68 27.50
CA ARG A 393 -5.20 -13.03 26.43
C ARG A 393 -5.46 -11.87 25.47
N VAL A 394 -5.37 -12.16 24.17
CA VAL A 394 -5.70 -11.24 23.09
C VAL A 394 -6.83 -11.82 22.25
N TYR A 395 -7.76 -10.98 21.83
CA TYR A 395 -8.74 -11.29 20.81
C TYR A 395 -8.47 -10.43 19.58
N ILE A 396 -8.42 -11.07 18.41
CA ILE A 396 -8.40 -10.38 17.12
C ILE A 396 -9.80 -10.51 16.53
N LEU A 397 -10.50 -9.40 16.36
CA LEU A 397 -11.78 -9.39 15.68
C LEU A 397 -11.54 -9.11 14.20
N ARG A 398 -11.59 -10.16 13.39
CA ARG A 398 -11.35 -10.10 11.95
C ARG A 398 -12.66 -10.07 11.19
N LYS A 399 -12.80 -9.10 10.27
CA LYS A 399 -13.96 -9.02 9.36
C LYS A 399 -13.75 -10.00 8.22
N LEU A 400 -14.78 -10.79 7.95
CA LEU A 400 -14.85 -11.73 6.83
C LEU A 400 -15.76 -11.14 5.74
N PRO A 401 -15.75 -11.70 4.53
CA PRO A 401 -16.73 -11.37 3.51
C PRO A 401 -18.16 -11.45 4.06
N CYS A 402 -19.07 -10.63 3.49
CA CYS A 402 -20.47 -10.56 3.90
C CYS A 402 -20.74 -10.02 5.31
N ASN A 403 -19.91 -9.11 5.79
CA ASN A 403 -20.04 -8.44 7.11
C ASN A 403 -20.05 -9.42 8.30
N GLN A 404 -19.53 -10.63 8.10
CA GLN A 404 -19.30 -11.55 9.21
C GLN A 404 -18.03 -11.16 9.97
N GLN A 405 -17.93 -11.60 11.22
CA GLN A 405 -16.77 -11.34 12.06
C GLN A 405 -16.39 -12.60 12.80
N VAL A 406 -15.10 -12.94 12.78
CA VAL A 406 -14.54 -14.01 13.59
C VAL A 406 -13.69 -13.41 14.69
N ALA A 407 -13.93 -13.85 15.93
CA ALA A 407 -13.08 -13.53 17.07
C ALA A 407 -12.03 -14.64 17.19
N ILE A 408 -10.76 -14.29 16.96
CA ILE A 408 -9.62 -15.20 17.09
C ILE A 408 -9.02 -15.01 18.47
N GLU A 409 -8.98 -16.05 19.28
CA GLU A 409 -8.35 -16.04 20.59
C GLU A 409 -6.86 -16.42 20.47
N VAL A 410 -6.00 -15.59 21.05
CA VAL A 410 -4.56 -15.80 21.12
C VAL A 410 -4.09 -15.69 22.58
N ASP A 411 -3.44 -16.75 23.06
CA ASP A 411 -2.74 -16.73 24.35
C ASP A 411 -1.35 -16.15 24.16
N ILE A 412 -1.04 -15.04 24.85
CA ILE A 412 0.25 -14.34 24.74
C ILE A 412 1.40 -15.24 25.20
N SER A 413 1.18 -16.06 26.23
CA SER A 413 2.20 -16.96 26.76
C SER A 413 2.52 -18.07 25.76
N GLU A 414 1.50 -18.59 25.08
CA GLU A 414 1.67 -19.56 24.00
C GLU A 414 2.35 -18.92 22.79
N ALA A 415 1.87 -17.75 22.34
CA ALA A 415 2.44 -17.01 21.21
C ALA A 415 3.91 -16.62 21.44
N THR A 416 4.31 -16.32 22.68
CA THR A 416 5.71 -16.03 23.01
C THR A 416 6.60 -17.25 22.76
N ASN A 417 6.16 -18.43 23.19
CA ASN A 417 6.94 -19.67 23.13
C ASN A 417 6.80 -20.43 21.80
N ASN A 418 5.68 -20.28 21.09
CA ASN A 418 5.35 -20.99 19.86
C ASN A 418 5.08 -20.00 18.71
N PRO A 419 5.95 -19.94 17.69
CA PRO A 419 5.74 -19.10 16.52
C PRO A 419 4.43 -19.39 15.77
N SER A 420 3.96 -20.65 15.75
CA SER A 420 2.72 -21.01 15.06
C SER A 420 1.46 -20.45 15.74
N ALA A 421 1.55 -20.03 17.00
CA ALA A 421 0.47 -19.33 17.71
C ALA A 421 0.51 -17.81 17.49
N ARG A 422 1.52 -17.28 16.80
CA ARG A 422 1.65 -15.84 16.47
C ARG A 422 0.85 -15.53 15.22
N VAL A 423 -0.40 -15.14 15.42
CA VAL A 423 -1.29 -14.75 14.34
C VAL A 423 -0.81 -13.43 13.71
N LEU A 424 -0.77 -13.39 12.38
CA LEU A 424 -0.49 -12.18 11.60
C LEU A 424 -1.72 -11.27 11.57
N ILE A 425 -1.49 -9.96 11.75
CA ILE A 425 -2.52 -8.92 11.70
C ILE A 425 -2.82 -8.53 10.25
N GLN A 426 -4.10 -8.36 9.95
CA GLN A 426 -4.61 -7.93 8.65
C GLN A 426 -5.20 -6.51 8.71
N PRO A 427 -5.30 -5.82 7.55
CA PRO A 427 -6.02 -4.57 7.44
C PRO A 427 -7.45 -4.68 7.99
N GLY A 428 -7.85 -3.75 8.85
CA GLY A 428 -9.18 -3.68 9.46
C GLY A 428 -9.40 -4.55 10.69
N ASP A 429 -8.40 -5.32 11.13
CA ASP A 429 -8.47 -6.10 12.37
C ASP A 429 -8.62 -5.19 13.60
N VAL A 430 -9.36 -5.66 14.59
CA VAL A 430 -9.45 -5.03 15.90
C VAL A 430 -8.78 -5.92 16.95
N VAL A 431 -7.69 -5.44 17.55
CA VAL A 431 -6.91 -6.15 18.57
C VAL A 431 -7.35 -5.71 19.95
N LEU A 432 -7.94 -6.64 20.71
CA LEU A 432 -8.45 -6.41 22.05
C LEU A 432 -7.63 -7.19 23.08
N LEU A 433 -7.02 -6.48 24.03
CA LEU A 433 -6.29 -7.10 25.15
C LEU A 433 -7.19 -7.24 26.37
N GLN A 434 -7.22 -8.43 26.96
CA GLN A 434 -7.98 -8.72 28.18
C GLN A 434 -7.15 -9.59 29.14
N TYR A 435 -7.47 -9.54 30.42
CA TYR A 435 -6.95 -10.48 31.40
C TYR A 435 -7.65 -11.84 31.27
N LYS A 436 -6.98 -12.92 31.66
CA LYS A 436 -7.63 -14.20 31.94
C LYS A 436 -8.34 -14.13 33.30
N CYS A 437 -9.32 -15.01 33.52
CA CYS A 437 -10.07 -15.07 34.78
C CYS A 437 -9.13 -15.25 35.99
N GLU A 438 -8.15 -16.14 35.86
CA GLU A 438 -7.15 -16.42 36.90
C GLU A 438 -6.26 -15.20 37.18
N GLU A 439 -5.90 -14.45 36.13
CA GLU A 439 -5.06 -13.24 36.22
C GLU A 439 -5.81 -12.10 36.94
N GLU A 440 -7.09 -11.89 36.62
CA GLU A 440 -7.91 -10.88 37.31
C GLU A 440 -8.11 -11.21 38.79
N ILE A 441 -8.33 -12.48 39.12
CA ILE A 441 -8.47 -12.91 40.51
C ILE A 441 -7.18 -12.66 41.29
N ILE A 442 -6.02 -12.96 40.71
CA ILE A 442 -4.73 -12.69 41.35
C ILE A 442 -4.51 -11.19 41.51
N ASN A 443 -4.77 -10.39 40.47
CA ASN A 443 -4.63 -8.93 40.52
C ASN A 443 -5.56 -8.29 41.54
N ALA A 444 -6.81 -8.75 41.63
CA ALA A 444 -7.77 -8.32 42.64
C ALA A 444 -7.34 -8.73 44.06
N GLY A 445 -6.80 -9.94 44.22
CA GLY A 445 -6.28 -10.46 45.48
C GLY A 445 -5.09 -9.66 46.00
N ILE A 446 -4.12 -9.39 45.12
CA ILE A 446 -2.97 -8.51 45.40
C ILE A 446 -3.47 -7.12 45.79
N GLY A 447 -4.33 -6.49 44.97
CA GLY A 447 -4.88 -5.16 45.24
C GLY A 447 -5.59 -5.08 46.60
N THR A 448 -6.43 -6.06 46.92
CA THR A 448 -7.17 -6.11 48.19
C THR A 448 -6.24 -6.30 49.39
N PHE A 449 -5.24 -7.17 49.29
CA PHE A 449 -4.25 -7.40 50.35
C PHE A 449 -3.42 -6.14 50.66
N PHE A 450 -2.92 -5.45 49.63
CA PHE A 450 -2.12 -4.24 49.85
C PHE A 450 -2.95 -3.03 50.30
N THR A 451 -4.23 -2.97 49.92
CA THR A 451 -5.15 -1.88 50.31
C THR A 451 -5.66 -2.04 51.74
N PHE A 452 -6.17 -3.22 52.09
CA PHE A 452 -6.83 -3.45 53.39
C PHE A 452 -6.00 -4.32 54.34
N GLY A 453 -5.24 -5.28 53.82
CA GLY A 453 -4.45 -6.21 54.63
C GLY A 453 -3.29 -5.55 55.37
N ILE A 454 -2.55 -4.63 54.72
CA ILE A 454 -1.46 -3.88 55.40
C ILE A 454 -2.02 -2.97 56.50
N ALA A 455 -3.17 -2.34 56.26
CA ALA A 455 -3.81 -1.47 57.25
C ALA A 455 -4.25 -2.27 58.49
N GLU A 456 -4.67 -3.53 58.32
CA GLU A 456 -5.05 -4.42 59.42
C GLU A 456 -3.81 -4.99 60.15
N ILE A 457 -2.73 -5.31 59.42
CA ILE A 457 -1.46 -5.80 60.00
C ILE A 457 -0.75 -4.72 60.82
N LEU A 458 -0.83 -3.44 60.43
CA LEU A 458 -0.24 -2.32 61.16
C LEU A 458 -1.11 -1.80 62.31
N ARG A 459 -2.32 -2.35 62.48
CA ARG A 459 -3.30 -1.93 63.51
C ARG A 459 -3.39 -2.89 64.70
N ASN A 460 -2.65 -4.00 64.65
CA ASN A 460 -2.24 -4.83 65.80
C ASN A 460 -0.79 -4.51 66.18
#